data_AF-A0A7Z9ZEQ7-F1
#
_entry.id   AF-A0A7Z9ZEQ7-F1
#
_cell.length_a   1.000
_cell.length_b   1.000
_cell.length_c   1.000
_cell.angle_alpha   90.00
_cell.angle_beta   90.00
_cell.angle_gamma   90.00
#
_symmetry.space_group_name_H-M   'P 1'
#
loop_
_entity.id
_entity.type
_entity.pdbx_description
1 polymer ?
#
loop_
_entity_poly.entity_id
_entity_poly.type
_entity_poly.pdbx_seq_one_letter_code
_entity_poly.pdbx_strand_id
1 'polypeptide(L)'
;SPLEPEVYVLHATGALAAEFYTMAAIPDEARPLVMGMFQSHAAHSVEELLRRTRLPSRAIAVETIEFPFDLTLALAEELDLSLCFDTGHVLARYPGPVAFEEALQRSLPRLAEIHLHDAYYRPQPDGTFRRDDHLPLGEGDLPLDFLLDTLKEAGFQGPVVFELTIEEAKRSLDYLRPFLAERWPHLEQGGHGEEE
;
A
#
# COMPACT_ATOMS: atom_id res chain seq x y z
N SER A 1 -22.08 -18.19 0.26
CA SER A 1 -21.51 -18.15 -1.10
C SER A 1 -20.00 -18.10 -1.03
N PRO A 2 -19.26 -18.52 -2.08
CA PRO A 2 -17.86 -18.18 -2.20
C PRO A 2 -17.68 -16.65 -2.25
N LEU A 3 -16.52 -16.16 -1.80
CA LEU A 3 -16.15 -14.74 -1.91
C LEU A 3 -15.74 -14.44 -3.35
N GLU A 4 -16.06 -13.23 -3.82
CA GLU A 4 -15.65 -12.68 -5.11
C GLU A 4 -14.88 -11.37 -4.89
N PRO A 5 -13.58 -11.44 -4.54
CA PRO A 5 -12.77 -10.26 -4.28
C PRO A 5 -12.63 -9.37 -5.53
N GLU A 6 -12.71 -8.05 -5.34
CA GLU A 6 -12.43 -7.07 -6.39
C GLU A 6 -10.93 -7.00 -6.72
N VAL A 7 -10.09 -7.10 -5.68
CA VAL A 7 -8.63 -7.08 -5.76
C VAL A 7 -8.05 -8.17 -4.85
N TYR A 8 -7.01 -8.86 -5.33
CA TYR A 8 -6.25 -9.85 -4.57
C TYR A 8 -4.88 -9.26 -4.20
N VAL A 9 -4.75 -8.74 -2.98
CA VAL A 9 -3.50 -8.13 -2.50
C VAL A 9 -2.50 -9.18 -2.03
N LEU A 10 -1.23 -9.04 -2.42
CA LEU A 10 -0.14 -9.95 -2.08
C LEU A 10 1.06 -9.20 -1.50
N HIS A 11 1.61 -9.75 -0.42
CA HIS A 11 2.99 -9.52 0.01
C HIS A 11 3.93 -10.36 -0.86
N ALA A 12 4.29 -9.87 -2.04
CA ALA A 12 4.89 -10.70 -3.10
C ALA A 12 6.22 -11.40 -2.72
N THR A 13 7.02 -10.81 -1.84
CA THR A 13 8.37 -11.27 -1.48
C THR A 13 8.46 -11.93 -0.09
N GLY A 14 7.42 -11.79 0.73
CA GLY A 14 7.29 -12.42 2.04
C GLY A 14 8.25 -11.90 3.13
N ALA A 15 8.07 -12.39 4.36
CA ALA A 15 8.82 -11.91 5.54
C ALA A 15 10.35 -12.10 5.44
N LEU A 16 10.81 -13.15 4.75
CA LEU A 16 12.25 -13.40 4.60
C LEU A 16 12.95 -12.30 3.78
N ALA A 17 12.28 -11.77 2.75
CA ALA A 17 12.84 -10.68 1.96
C ALA A 17 12.97 -9.40 2.80
N ALA A 18 11.97 -9.11 3.63
CA ALA A 18 11.97 -7.97 4.56
C ALA A 18 13.13 -8.06 5.57
N GLU A 19 13.35 -9.24 6.16
CA GLU A 19 14.48 -9.48 7.06
C GLU A 19 15.82 -9.19 6.37
N PHE A 20 16.02 -9.71 5.16
CA PHE A 20 17.27 -9.48 4.40
C PHE A 20 17.39 -8.03 3.94
N TYR A 21 16.28 -7.36 3.62
CA TYR A 21 16.30 -5.98 3.18
C TYR A 21 16.87 -5.05 4.26
N THR A 22 16.52 -5.27 5.52
CA THR A 22 16.95 -4.45 6.66
C THR A 22 18.18 -5.00 7.39
N MET A 23 18.63 -6.20 7.05
CA MET A 23 19.77 -6.85 7.71
C MET A 23 21.07 -6.05 7.55
N ALA A 24 21.63 -5.59 8.68
CA ALA A 24 22.89 -4.85 8.74
C ALA A 24 24.11 -5.68 8.29
N ALA A 25 24.04 -7.01 8.37
CA ALA A 25 25.12 -7.90 7.96
C ALA A 25 25.30 -8.01 6.44
N ILE A 26 24.30 -7.58 5.66
CA ILE A 26 24.40 -7.54 4.20
C ILE A 26 25.03 -6.20 3.80
N PRO A 27 26.19 -6.20 3.10
CA PRO A 27 26.80 -4.99 2.60
C PRO A 27 25.89 -4.27 1.59
N ASP A 28 25.93 -2.94 1.57
CA ASP A 28 25.08 -2.14 0.71
C ASP A 28 25.35 -2.39 -0.79
N GLU A 29 26.57 -2.79 -1.15
CA GLU A 29 26.93 -3.18 -2.51
C GLU A 29 26.31 -4.52 -2.93
N ALA A 30 26.03 -5.40 -1.97
CA ALA A 30 25.43 -6.72 -2.21
C ALA A 30 23.90 -6.71 -2.10
N ARG A 31 23.32 -5.77 -1.34
CA ARG A 31 21.88 -5.69 -1.09
C ARG A 31 21.04 -5.67 -2.39
N PRO A 32 21.37 -4.89 -3.44
CA PRO A 32 20.60 -4.91 -4.68
C PRO A 32 20.57 -6.27 -5.35
N LEU A 33 21.68 -7.02 -5.34
CA LEU A 33 21.75 -8.36 -5.92
C LEU A 33 20.84 -9.33 -5.16
N VAL A 34 20.88 -9.31 -3.83
CA VAL A 34 20.05 -10.16 -2.97
C VAL A 34 18.56 -9.83 -3.16
N MET A 35 18.20 -8.55 -3.17
CA MET A 35 16.81 -8.13 -3.38
C MET A 35 16.31 -8.48 -4.78
N GLY A 36 17.16 -8.37 -5.81
CA GLY A 36 16.84 -8.83 -7.16
C GLY A 36 16.53 -10.33 -7.22
N MET A 37 17.25 -11.17 -6.46
CA MET A 37 16.93 -12.60 -6.36
C MET A 37 15.54 -12.83 -5.76
N PHE A 38 15.17 -12.14 -4.68
CA PHE A 38 13.83 -12.23 -4.09
C PHE A 38 12.74 -11.77 -5.06
N GLN A 39 12.97 -10.68 -5.80
CA GLN A 39 12.06 -10.21 -6.82
C GLN A 39 11.85 -11.26 -7.93
N SER A 40 12.92 -11.88 -8.45
CA SER A 40 12.80 -12.93 -9.47
C SER A 40 12.03 -14.16 -8.95
N HIS A 41 12.25 -14.54 -7.69
CA HIS A 41 11.47 -15.63 -7.08
C HIS A 41 9.99 -15.26 -6.87
N ALA A 42 9.70 -14.02 -6.50
CA ALA A 42 8.34 -13.50 -6.42
C ALA A 42 7.67 -13.52 -7.80
N ALA A 43 8.38 -13.08 -8.85
CA ALA A 43 7.87 -13.09 -10.22
C ALA A 43 7.45 -14.49 -10.66
N HIS A 44 8.33 -15.49 -10.52
CA HIS A 44 8.00 -16.89 -10.82
C HIS A 44 6.79 -17.41 -10.02
N SER A 45 6.67 -17.03 -8.74
CA SER A 45 5.54 -17.42 -7.90
C SER A 45 4.22 -16.82 -8.41
N VAL A 46 4.23 -15.54 -8.77
CA VAL A 46 3.05 -14.83 -9.28
C VAL A 46 2.66 -15.34 -10.67
N GLU A 47 3.62 -15.59 -11.56
CA GLU A 47 3.37 -16.22 -12.87
C GLU A 47 2.66 -17.58 -12.71
N GLU A 48 3.12 -18.40 -11.77
CA GLU A 48 2.50 -19.70 -11.50
C GLU A 48 1.08 -19.53 -10.93
N LEU A 49 0.85 -18.55 -10.05
CA LEU A 49 -0.49 -18.21 -9.57
C LEU A 49 -1.40 -17.84 -10.74
N LEU A 50 -1.01 -16.88 -11.57
CA LEU A 50 -1.77 -16.43 -12.75
C LEU A 50 -2.08 -17.60 -13.69
N ARG A 51 -1.09 -18.45 -13.96
CA ARG A 51 -1.24 -19.62 -14.83
C ARG A 51 -2.26 -20.63 -14.29
N ARG A 52 -2.22 -20.89 -12.97
CA ARG A 52 -3.07 -21.90 -12.33
C ARG A 52 -4.48 -21.40 -12.06
N THR A 53 -4.63 -20.16 -11.62
CA THR A 53 -5.94 -19.58 -11.27
C THR A 53 -6.67 -19.01 -12.46
N ARG A 54 -5.93 -18.64 -13.53
CA ARG A 54 -6.45 -17.90 -14.69
C ARG A 54 -7.06 -16.54 -14.33
N LEU A 55 -6.70 -15.99 -13.17
CA LEU A 55 -7.08 -14.63 -12.81
C LEU A 55 -6.47 -13.64 -13.82
N PRO A 56 -7.19 -12.56 -14.17
CA PRO A 56 -6.58 -11.42 -14.85
C PRO A 56 -5.41 -10.89 -14.02
N SER A 57 -4.29 -10.54 -14.66
CA SER A 57 -3.11 -10.02 -13.96
C SER A 57 -3.43 -8.81 -13.09
N ARG A 58 -4.25 -7.89 -13.62
CA ARG A 58 -4.72 -6.68 -12.95
C ARG A 58 -5.71 -6.92 -11.80
N ALA A 59 -6.21 -8.14 -11.61
CA ALA A 59 -6.95 -8.49 -10.40
C ALA A 59 -6.01 -8.73 -9.21
N ILE A 60 -4.71 -8.97 -9.45
CA ILE A 60 -3.71 -9.16 -8.40
C ILE A 60 -2.97 -7.84 -8.19
N ALA A 61 -2.88 -7.42 -6.93
CA ALA A 61 -2.12 -6.24 -6.52
C ALA A 61 -0.93 -6.64 -5.64
N VAL A 62 0.23 -6.02 -5.88
CA VAL A 62 1.37 -6.13 -4.95
C VAL A 62 1.43 -4.90 -4.06
N GLU A 63 1.62 -5.13 -2.77
CA GLU A 63 1.54 -4.08 -1.76
C GLU A 63 2.90 -3.40 -1.52
N THR A 64 2.87 -2.10 -1.20
CA THR A 64 4.05 -1.33 -0.79
C THR A 64 4.49 -1.65 0.64
N ILE A 65 5.12 -2.82 0.83
CA ILE A 65 5.61 -3.34 2.12
C ILE A 65 7.12 -3.13 2.33
N GLU A 66 7.72 -3.81 3.33
CA GLU A 66 9.18 -3.81 3.61
C GLU A 66 10.00 -4.50 2.52
N PHE A 67 10.08 -3.88 1.35
CA PHE A 67 10.85 -4.31 0.18
C PHE A 67 11.11 -3.11 -0.74
N PRO A 68 12.25 -3.01 -1.46
CA PRO A 68 12.56 -1.84 -2.27
C PRO A 68 11.44 -1.44 -3.24
N PHE A 69 10.94 -0.22 -3.10
CA PHE A 69 9.81 0.31 -3.88
C PHE A 69 10.00 0.13 -5.39
N ASP A 70 11.19 0.43 -5.91
CA ASP A 70 11.51 0.30 -7.33
C ASP A 70 11.38 -1.16 -7.83
N LEU A 71 11.72 -2.15 -6.99
CA LEU A 71 11.59 -3.55 -7.36
C LEU A 71 10.13 -4.01 -7.27
N THR A 72 9.35 -3.49 -6.33
CA THR A 72 7.90 -3.71 -6.26
C THR A 72 7.21 -3.17 -7.52
N LEU A 73 7.55 -1.93 -7.94
CA LEU A 73 7.03 -1.34 -9.17
C LEU A 73 7.45 -2.14 -10.41
N ALA A 74 8.73 -2.48 -10.52
CA ALA A 74 9.22 -3.26 -11.66
C ALA A 74 8.53 -4.63 -11.78
N LEU A 75 8.24 -5.29 -10.65
CA LEU A 75 7.47 -6.54 -10.63
C LEU A 75 6.03 -6.32 -11.15
N ALA A 76 5.36 -5.27 -10.69
CA ALA A 76 4.02 -4.93 -11.14
C ALA A 76 3.97 -4.57 -12.63
N GLU A 77 5.02 -3.92 -13.14
CA GLU A 77 5.15 -3.58 -14.55
C GLU A 77 5.41 -4.80 -15.43
N GLU A 78 6.35 -5.65 -15.02
CA GLU A 78 6.76 -6.85 -15.75
C GLU A 78 5.59 -7.83 -15.96
N LEU A 79 4.80 -8.06 -14.91
CA LEU A 79 3.71 -9.04 -14.92
C LEU A 79 2.33 -8.41 -15.17
N ASP A 80 2.29 -7.11 -15.51
CA ASP A 80 1.09 -6.31 -15.66
C ASP A 80 0.10 -6.45 -14.49
N LEU A 81 0.63 -6.38 -13.27
CA LEU A 81 -0.13 -6.41 -12.02
C LEU A 81 -0.63 -5.02 -11.65
N SER A 82 -1.51 -5.00 -10.66
CA SER A 82 -1.92 -3.79 -9.96
C SER A 82 -1.03 -3.53 -8.72
N LEU A 83 -1.23 -2.38 -8.08
CA LEU A 83 -0.59 -2.00 -6.84
C LEU A 83 -1.64 -1.78 -5.75
N CYS A 84 -1.32 -2.26 -4.56
CA CYS A 84 -1.94 -1.79 -3.33
C CYS A 84 -1.00 -0.75 -2.72
N PHE A 85 -1.46 0.49 -2.61
CA PHE A 85 -0.69 1.54 -1.98
C PHE A 85 -1.05 1.60 -0.50
N ASP A 86 -0.12 1.13 0.33
CA ASP A 86 -0.24 1.19 1.77
C ASP A 86 0.34 2.52 2.28
N THR A 87 -0.54 3.37 2.81
CA THR A 87 -0.16 4.72 3.21
C THR A 87 0.78 4.73 4.39
N GLY A 88 0.56 3.86 5.38
CA GLY A 88 1.37 3.87 6.58
C GLY A 88 2.71 3.19 6.37
N HIS A 89 2.77 2.13 5.57
CA HIS A 89 4.03 1.47 5.23
C HIS A 89 4.99 2.43 4.50
N VAL A 90 4.48 3.20 3.53
CA VAL A 90 5.28 4.20 2.82
C VAL A 90 5.77 5.30 3.76
N LEU A 91 4.90 5.86 4.61
CA LEU A 91 5.27 6.89 5.59
C LEU A 91 6.30 6.41 6.62
N ALA A 92 6.17 5.17 7.08
CA ALA A 92 7.11 4.52 7.99
C ALA A 92 8.41 4.04 7.29
N ARG A 93 8.56 4.32 5.99
CA ARG A 93 9.72 4.01 5.13
C ARG A 93 10.02 2.53 4.96
N TYR A 94 9.00 1.68 5.04
CA TYR A 94 9.17 0.25 4.78
C TYR A 94 9.66 -0.04 3.36
N PRO A 95 9.15 0.59 2.30
CA PRO A 95 9.65 0.38 0.95
C PRO A 95 11.01 1.03 0.64
N GLY A 96 11.68 1.58 1.65
CA GLY A 96 12.89 2.37 1.53
C GLY A 96 12.66 3.88 1.57
N PRO A 97 13.70 4.69 1.28
CA PRO A 97 13.67 6.14 1.45
C PRO A 97 12.97 6.87 0.29
N VAL A 98 11.80 6.41 -0.14
CA VAL A 98 10.96 7.09 -1.14
C VAL A 98 10.06 8.13 -0.46
N ALA A 99 9.90 9.29 -1.08
CA ALA A 99 8.94 10.30 -0.59
C ALA A 99 7.51 9.82 -0.83
N PHE A 100 6.59 10.14 0.08
CA PHE A 100 5.18 9.70 -0.02
C PHE A 100 4.54 10.16 -1.33
N GLU A 101 4.75 11.43 -1.69
CA GLU A 101 4.20 12.04 -2.90
C GLU A 101 4.76 11.38 -4.16
N GLU A 102 6.07 11.09 -4.17
CA GLU A 102 6.70 10.39 -5.29
C GLU A 102 6.16 8.97 -5.43
N ALA A 103 6.08 8.23 -4.31
CA ALA A 103 5.58 6.86 -4.30
C ALA A 103 4.12 6.80 -4.79
N LEU A 104 3.25 7.70 -4.33
CA LEU A 104 1.86 7.75 -4.75
C LEU A 104 1.75 8.03 -6.24
N GLN A 105 2.42 9.08 -6.73
CA GLN A 105 2.39 9.47 -8.15
C GLN A 105 2.89 8.35 -9.07
N ARG A 106 3.95 7.65 -8.68
CA ARG A 106 4.48 6.51 -9.44
C ARG A 106 3.56 5.29 -9.39
N SER A 107 2.72 5.17 -8.37
CA SER A 107 1.76 4.07 -8.23
C SER A 107 0.46 4.27 -9.01
N LEU A 108 0.04 5.52 -9.26
CA LEU A 108 -1.24 5.85 -9.92
C LEU A 108 -1.55 5.05 -11.20
N PRO A 109 -0.61 4.79 -12.13
CA PRO A 109 -0.90 4.04 -13.36
C PRO A 109 -1.35 2.58 -13.13
N ARG A 110 -1.12 2.04 -11.93
CA ARG A 110 -1.45 0.66 -11.56
C ARG A 110 -2.21 0.54 -10.25
N LEU A 111 -2.57 1.67 -9.63
CA LEU A 111 -3.23 1.69 -8.33
C LEU A 111 -4.61 1.04 -8.42
N ALA A 112 -4.83 -0.03 -7.66
CA ALA A 112 -6.11 -0.72 -7.59
C ALA A 112 -6.73 -0.70 -6.19
N GLU A 113 -5.91 -0.65 -5.14
CA GLU A 113 -6.37 -0.66 -3.74
C GLU A 113 -5.50 0.27 -2.89
N ILE A 114 -6.08 0.77 -1.81
CA ILE A 114 -5.37 1.53 -0.79
C ILE A 114 -5.60 0.87 0.56
N HIS A 115 -4.50 0.52 1.24
CA HIS A 115 -4.53 0.30 2.68
C HIS A 115 -4.32 1.64 3.36
N LEU A 116 -5.36 2.11 4.06
CA LEU A 116 -5.43 3.43 4.64
C LEU A 116 -5.27 3.37 6.16
N HIS A 117 -4.12 3.81 6.62
CA HIS A 117 -3.85 4.13 8.01
C HIS A 117 -2.72 5.16 8.09
N ASP A 118 -2.62 5.79 9.25
CA ASP A 118 -1.58 6.77 9.51
C ASP A 118 -0.30 6.08 10.00
N ALA A 119 0.80 6.82 9.98
CA ALA A 119 2.10 6.35 10.45
C ALA A 119 3.04 7.55 10.64
N TYR A 120 4.19 7.31 11.27
CA TYR A 120 5.26 8.30 11.30
C TYR A 120 6.65 7.65 11.24
N TYR A 121 7.63 8.43 10.77
CA TYR A 121 9.05 8.12 10.85
C TYR A 121 9.80 9.38 11.31
N ARG A 122 10.12 9.47 12.60
CA ARG A 122 10.59 10.71 13.26
C ARG A 122 11.97 10.53 13.89
N PRO A 123 12.90 11.49 13.70
CA PRO A 123 14.20 11.46 14.37
C PRO A 123 14.03 11.61 15.88
N GLN A 124 14.92 10.97 16.63
CA GLN A 124 15.01 11.05 18.09
C GLN A 124 16.24 11.87 18.51
N PRO A 125 16.25 12.46 19.73
CA PRO A 125 17.39 13.25 20.21
C PRO A 125 18.72 12.49 20.29
N ASP A 126 18.69 11.16 20.38
CA ASP A 126 19.88 10.30 20.45
C ASP A 126 20.44 9.92 19.07
N GLY A 127 19.87 10.45 17.99
CA GLY A 127 20.27 10.17 16.61
C GLY A 127 19.63 8.91 16.01
N THR A 128 18.79 8.19 16.76
CA THR A 128 17.97 7.11 16.22
C THR A 128 16.71 7.65 15.56
N PHE A 129 15.94 6.76 14.92
CA PHE A 129 14.62 7.08 14.40
C PHE A 129 13.59 6.18 15.06
N ARG A 130 12.44 6.79 15.41
CA ARG A 130 11.26 6.06 15.86
C ARG A 130 10.28 5.99 14.71
N ARG A 131 9.77 4.78 14.47
CA ARG A 131 8.68 4.53 13.53
C ARG A 131 7.52 3.86 14.24
N ASP A 132 6.33 4.11 13.72
CA ASP A 132 5.08 3.45 14.10
C ASP A 132 4.23 3.42 12.84
N ASP A 133 3.57 2.29 12.62
CA ASP A 133 2.65 2.06 11.51
C ASP A 133 1.28 1.72 12.09
N HIS A 134 0.27 1.59 11.22
CA HIS A 134 -1.09 1.21 11.61
C HIS A 134 -1.69 2.10 12.72
N LEU A 135 -1.48 3.41 12.61
CA LEU A 135 -2.12 4.38 13.51
C LEU A 135 -3.48 4.80 12.96
N PRO A 136 -4.45 5.14 13.83
CA PRO A 136 -5.66 5.84 13.42
C PRO A 136 -5.34 7.14 12.67
N LEU A 137 -6.17 7.50 11.69
CA LEU A 137 -6.00 8.74 10.94
C LEU A 137 -5.98 9.97 11.85
N GLY A 138 -4.98 10.83 11.65
CA GLY A 138 -4.77 12.06 12.42
C GLY A 138 -3.82 11.89 13.62
N GLU A 139 -3.29 10.68 13.86
CA GLU A 139 -2.30 10.42 14.92
C GLU A 139 -0.85 10.38 14.40
N GLY A 140 -0.66 10.31 13.08
CA GLY A 140 0.65 10.27 12.43
C GLY A 140 0.94 11.52 11.60
N ASP A 141 1.60 11.31 10.46
CA ASP A 141 2.10 12.34 9.55
C ASP A 141 1.50 12.23 8.14
N LEU A 142 0.41 11.47 7.94
CA LEU A 142 -0.23 11.30 6.63
C LEU A 142 -0.66 12.66 6.03
N PRO A 143 -0.17 13.04 4.84
CA PRO A 143 -0.62 14.24 4.15
C PRO A 143 -1.99 13.99 3.50
N LEU A 144 -3.04 13.91 4.34
CA LEU A 144 -4.37 13.44 3.94
C LEU A 144 -4.99 14.28 2.82
N ASP A 145 -4.90 15.61 2.88
CA ASP A 145 -5.42 16.48 1.81
C ASP A 145 -4.76 16.16 0.46
N PHE A 146 -3.43 16.05 0.43
CA PHE A 146 -2.68 15.71 -0.78
C PHE A 146 -3.07 14.33 -1.31
N LEU A 147 -3.19 13.32 -0.43
CA LEU A 147 -3.63 11.99 -0.83
C LEU A 147 -5.02 12.05 -1.49
N LEU A 148 -6.00 12.63 -0.81
CA LEU A 148 -7.38 12.69 -1.29
C LEU A 148 -7.51 13.50 -2.58
N ASP A 149 -6.83 14.64 -2.70
CA ASP A 149 -6.84 15.44 -3.92
C ASP A 149 -6.22 14.67 -5.10
N THR A 150 -5.09 13.99 -4.86
CA THR A 150 -4.42 13.18 -5.89
C THR A 150 -5.31 12.03 -6.36
N LEU A 151 -5.97 11.31 -5.45
CA LEU A 151 -6.88 10.21 -5.80
C LEU A 151 -8.11 10.69 -6.56
N LYS A 152 -8.65 11.85 -6.18
CA LYS A 152 -9.77 12.49 -6.88
C LYS A 152 -9.39 12.87 -8.30
N GLU A 153 -8.25 13.54 -8.48
CA GLU A 153 -7.74 13.96 -9.79
C GLU A 153 -7.44 12.76 -10.69
N ALA A 154 -6.91 11.67 -10.12
CA ALA A 154 -6.68 10.42 -10.83
C ALA A 154 -7.97 9.64 -11.15
N GLY A 155 -9.12 10.03 -10.58
CA GLY A 155 -10.39 9.32 -10.76
C GLY A 155 -10.36 7.91 -10.15
N PHE A 156 -9.65 7.73 -9.04
CA PHE A 156 -9.56 6.45 -8.34
C PHE A 156 -10.95 5.98 -7.87
N GLN A 157 -11.26 4.71 -8.13
CA GLN A 157 -12.54 4.07 -7.79
C GLN A 157 -12.35 2.74 -7.07
N GLY A 158 -11.11 2.38 -6.72
CA GLY A 158 -10.81 1.13 -6.05
C GLY A 158 -11.18 1.15 -4.56
N PRO A 159 -11.15 -0.03 -3.91
CA PRO A 159 -11.39 -0.14 -2.47
C PRO A 159 -10.35 0.62 -1.65
N VAL A 160 -10.81 1.10 -0.50
CA VAL A 160 -9.98 1.66 0.57
C VAL A 160 -10.23 0.82 1.81
N VAL A 161 -9.18 0.19 2.32
CA VAL A 161 -9.23 -0.74 3.45
C VAL A 161 -8.53 -0.12 4.65
N PHE A 162 -9.20 -0.04 5.80
CA PHE A 162 -8.54 0.33 7.05
C PHE A 162 -7.89 -0.91 7.65
N GLU A 163 -6.56 -0.99 7.61
CA GLU A 163 -5.80 -2.06 8.28
C GLU A 163 -5.60 -1.75 9.76
N LEU A 164 -6.72 -1.65 10.48
CA LEU A 164 -6.78 -1.25 11.87
C LEU A 164 -7.72 -2.17 12.64
N THR A 165 -7.67 -2.11 13.98
CA THR A 165 -8.77 -2.71 14.75
C THR A 165 -10.09 -2.00 14.40
N ILE A 166 -11.22 -2.69 14.61
CA ILE A 166 -12.54 -2.12 14.27
C ILE A 166 -12.78 -0.76 14.94
N GLU A 167 -12.35 -0.58 16.20
CA GLU A 167 -12.54 0.67 16.91
C GLU A 167 -11.66 1.80 16.36
N GLU A 168 -10.42 1.49 15.98
CA GLU A 168 -9.49 2.43 15.33
C GLU A 168 -9.94 2.80 13.91
N ALA A 169 -10.46 1.83 13.15
CA ALA A 169 -11.06 2.05 11.84
C ALA A 169 -12.28 3.00 11.94
N LYS A 170 -13.16 2.81 12.93
CA LYS A 170 -14.30 3.73 13.16
C LYS A 170 -13.84 5.15 13.48
N ARG A 171 -12.84 5.29 14.36
CA ARG A 171 -12.24 6.60 14.69
C ARG A 171 -11.65 7.27 13.44
N SER A 172 -10.95 6.49 12.62
CA SER A 172 -10.37 6.95 11.36
C SER A 172 -11.44 7.39 10.36
N LEU A 173 -12.54 6.62 10.25
CA LEU A 173 -13.67 6.99 9.41
C LEU A 173 -14.34 8.28 9.87
N ASP A 174 -14.55 8.45 11.19
CA ASP A 174 -15.10 9.69 11.75
C ASP A 174 -14.17 10.89 11.50
N TYR A 175 -12.86 10.70 11.59
CA TYR A 175 -11.86 11.71 11.23
C TYR A 175 -11.88 12.07 9.74
N LEU A 176 -12.06 11.07 8.88
CA LEU A 176 -12.04 11.21 7.41
C LEU A 176 -13.32 11.84 6.86
N ARG A 177 -14.47 11.67 7.52
CA ARG A 177 -15.80 12.06 7.02
C ARG A 177 -15.89 13.52 6.55
N PRO A 178 -15.40 14.54 7.28
CA PRO A 178 -15.43 15.93 6.82
C PRO A 178 -14.67 16.16 5.50
N PHE A 179 -13.54 15.48 5.30
CA PHE A 179 -12.74 15.58 4.08
C PHE A 179 -13.44 14.91 2.89
N LEU A 180 -14.12 13.79 3.13
CA LEU A 180 -14.92 13.11 2.10
C LEU A 180 -16.15 13.93 1.70
N ALA A 181 -16.83 14.58 2.65
CA ALA A 181 -17.99 15.43 2.34
C ALA A 181 -17.63 16.56 1.35
N GLU A 182 -16.42 17.12 1.47
CA GLU A 182 -15.92 18.14 0.55
C GLU A 182 -15.57 17.58 -0.84
N ARG A 183 -14.94 16.41 -0.89
CA ARG A 183 -14.32 15.88 -2.12
C ARG A 183 -15.21 14.91 -2.90
N TRP A 184 -15.96 14.08 -2.18
CA TRP A 184 -16.90 13.05 -2.66
C TRP A 184 -18.24 13.12 -1.91
N PRO A 185 -19.03 14.20 -2.07
CA PRO A 185 -20.30 14.38 -1.33
C PRO A 185 -21.36 13.29 -1.60
N HIS A 186 -21.21 12.49 -2.66
CA HIS A 186 -22.11 11.38 -2.97
C HIS A 186 -21.90 10.17 -2.05
N LEU A 187 -20.73 10.01 -1.43
CA LEU A 187 -20.46 8.89 -0.51
C LEU A 187 -21.29 8.98 0.77
N GLU A 188 -21.68 10.20 1.19
CA GLU A 188 -22.56 10.38 2.36
C GLU A 188 -24.02 10.02 2.07
N GLN A 189 -24.43 9.92 0.80
CA GLN A 189 -25.81 9.64 0.38
C GLN A 189 -26.09 8.14 0.22
N GLY A 190 -25.06 7.28 0.33
CA GLY A 190 -25.12 5.83 0.09
C GLY A 190 -25.58 4.95 1.27
N GLY A 191 -26.28 5.52 2.25
CA GLY A 191 -26.93 4.75 3.32
C GLY A 191 -28.36 4.37 2.94
N HIS A 192 -28.58 3.08 2.66
CA HIS A 192 -29.86 2.42 2.28
C HIS A 192 -30.26 2.48 0.80
N GLY A 193 -29.49 1.79 -0.04
CA GLY A 193 -30.03 1.15 -1.24
C GLY A 193 -30.45 -0.30 -0.93
N GLU A 194 -31.45 -0.47 -0.07
CA GLU A 194 -32.35 -1.63 -0.21
C GLU A 194 -33.41 -1.19 -1.22
N GLU A 195 -33.17 -1.42 -2.51
CA GLU A 195 -34.21 -1.33 -3.54
C GLU A 195 -34.55 -2.74 -4.04
N GLU A 196 -35.73 -3.17 -3.57
CA GLU A 196 -36.73 -4.15 -4.07
C GLU A 196 -36.30 -5.41 -4.84
#